data_AF-A0A1G8Z0Z4-F1
#
_entry.id   AF-A0A1G8Z0Z4-F1
#
_cell.length_a   1.000
_cell.length_b   1.000
_cell.length_c   1.000
_cell.angle_alpha   90.00
_cell.angle_beta   90.00
_cell.angle_gamma   90.00
#
_symmetry.space_group_name_H-M   'P 1'
#
loop_
_entity.id
_entity.type
_entity.pdbx_description
1 polymer ?
#
loop_
_entity_poly.entity_id
_entity_poly.type
_entity_poly.pdbx_seq_one_letter_code
_entity_poly.pdbx_strand_id
1 'polypeptide(L)'
;MEATIEGMRAFVVTAEELHFGRAAERLFVSQQALSKRIRRLEQTLAAPLFERTTRTVELTDAGRRLLPHAVEAVSAFDRAVRSGRAVDEPLRVDVYDERRLAPAQPAPPAPHAVATAADAHAPFAVRPAGVDPGNRSAILAALNSGYADR
;
A
#
# COMPACT_ATOMS: atom_id res chain seq x y z
N MET A 1 -16.65 -13.66 -13.37
CA MET A 1 -16.51 -12.23 -13.72
C MET A 1 -15.63 -11.64 -12.63
N GLU A 2 -14.41 -11.17 -12.96
CA GLU A 2 -13.39 -10.87 -11.94
C GLU A 2 -13.05 -9.38 -11.96
N ALA A 3 -13.38 -8.67 -10.87
CA ALA A 3 -12.89 -7.33 -10.64
C ALA A 3 -11.37 -7.41 -10.43
N THR A 4 -10.59 -6.74 -11.28
CA THR A 4 -9.13 -6.80 -11.19
C THR A 4 -8.59 -5.71 -10.27
N ILE A 5 -7.51 -6.01 -9.54
CA ILE A 5 -6.78 -5.02 -8.73
C ILE A 5 -6.25 -3.87 -9.60
N GLU A 6 -5.90 -4.12 -10.86
CA GLU A 6 -5.54 -3.04 -11.80
C GLU A 6 -6.71 -2.05 -12.02
N GLY A 7 -7.94 -2.55 -12.09
CA GLY A 7 -9.14 -1.73 -12.18
C GLY A 7 -9.34 -0.88 -10.93
N MET A 8 -9.13 -1.46 -9.75
CA MET A 8 -9.21 -0.71 -8.48
C MET A 8 -8.12 0.37 -8.39
N ARG A 9 -6.88 0.08 -8.76
CA ARG A 9 -5.81 1.08 -8.82
C ARG A 9 -6.12 2.20 -9.80
N ALA A 10 -6.60 1.84 -10.99
CA ALA A 10 -7.06 2.79 -11.99
C ALA A 10 -8.11 3.74 -11.41
N PHE A 11 -9.08 3.19 -10.68
CA PHE A 11 -10.14 3.97 -10.04
C PHE A 11 -9.60 4.90 -8.96
N VAL A 12 -8.83 4.38 -7.99
CA VAL A 12 -8.26 5.18 -6.89
C VAL A 12 -7.43 6.35 -7.42
N VAL A 13 -6.51 6.10 -8.35
CA VAL A 13 -5.67 7.17 -8.91
C VAL A 13 -6.50 8.17 -9.70
N THR A 14 -7.51 7.72 -10.45
CA THR A 14 -8.38 8.66 -11.18
C THR A 14 -9.25 9.50 -10.23
N ALA A 15 -9.68 8.94 -9.11
CA ALA A 15 -10.44 9.65 -8.07
C ALA A 15 -9.60 10.71 -7.35
N GLU A 16 -8.30 10.47 -7.15
CA GLU A 16 -7.37 11.45 -6.61
C GLU A 16 -7.06 12.58 -7.60
N GLU A 17 -6.85 12.23 -8.88
CA GLU A 17 -6.47 13.21 -9.89
C GLU A 17 -7.65 14.02 -10.45
N LEU A 18 -8.87 13.47 -10.40
CA LEU A 18 -10.07 13.99 -11.08
C LEU A 18 -9.79 14.37 -12.54
N HIS A 19 -8.85 13.64 -13.18
CA HIS A 19 -8.39 13.93 -14.53
C HIS A 19 -7.78 12.67 -15.17
N PHE A 20 -8.40 12.17 -16.23
CA PHE A 20 -7.97 10.92 -16.88
C PHE A 20 -6.56 10.97 -17.48
N GLY A 21 -6.15 12.12 -18.04
CA GLY A 21 -4.77 12.31 -18.55
C GLY A 21 -3.72 12.16 -17.44
N ARG A 22 -3.75 13.03 -16.43
CA ARG A 22 -2.88 12.95 -15.25
C ARG A 22 -2.88 11.57 -14.57
N ALA A 23 -4.04 10.95 -14.43
CA ALA A 23 -4.14 9.60 -13.86
C ALA A 23 -3.44 8.54 -14.74
N ALA A 24 -3.56 8.65 -16.06
CA ALA A 24 -2.91 7.74 -16.99
C ALA A 24 -1.39 7.92 -16.99
N GLU A 25 -0.91 9.18 -16.93
CA GLU A 25 0.50 9.52 -16.76
C GLU A 25 1.07 8.93 -15.47
N ARG A 26 0.37 9.12 -14.34
CA ARG A 26 0.77 8.61 -13.03
C ARG A 26 0.80 7.08 -12.96
N LEU A 27 -0.03 6.41 -13.76
CA LEU A 27 -0.05 4.95 -13.88
C LEU A 27 0.84 4.42 -15.01
N PHE A 28 1.58 5.28 -15.70
CA PHE A 28 2.42 4.93 -16.86
C PHE A 28 1.68 4.13 -17.93
N VAL A 29 0.44 4.51 -18.24
CA VAL A 29 -0.38 3.90 -19.29
C VAL A 29 -0.99 4.93 -20.22
N SER A 30 -1.49 4.49 -21.37
CA SER A 30 -2.29 5.36 -22.23
C SER A 30 -3.65 5.66 -21.59
N GLN A 31 -4.20 6.83 -21.87
CA GLN A 31 -5.55 7.21 -21.44
C GLN A 31 -6.62 6.23 -21.93
N GLN A 32 -6.45 5.63 -23.12
CA GLN A 32 -7.35 4.61 -23.65
C GLN A 32 -7.33 3.34 -22.78
N ALA A 33 -6.13 2.88 -22.37
CA ALA A 33 -5.98 1.74 -21.49
C ALA A 33 -6.60 2.01 -20.11
N LEU A 34 -6.36 3.19 -19.54
CA LEU A 34 -7.00 3.62 -18.29
C LEU A 34 -8.52 3.60 -18.39
N SER A 35 -9.08 4.22 -19.45
CA SER A 35 -10.52 4.28 -19.66
C SER A 35 -11.14 2.90 -19.81
N LYS A 36 -10.45 1.96 -20.46
CA LYS A 36 -10.89 0.57 -20.58
C LYS A 36 -10.90 -0.15 -19.24
N ARG A 37 -9.90 0.05 -18.38
CA ARG A 37 -9.85 -0.52 -17.02
C ARG A 37 -11.02 -0.01 -16.17
N ILE A 38 -11.28 1.29 -16.18
CA ILE A 38 -12.41 1.90 -15.46
C ILE A 38 -13.74 1.35 -15.96
N ARG A 39 -13.98 1.32 -17.28
CA ARG A 39 -15.23 0.80 -17.86
C ARG A 39 -15.49 -0.66 -17.48
N ARG A 40 -14.45 -1.51 -17.45
CA ARG A 40 -14.59 -2.90 -17.03
C ARG A 40 -14.95 -3.02 -15.55
N LEU A 41 -14.38 -2.18 -14.70
CA LEU A 41 -14.75 -2.12 -13.29
C LEU A 41 -16.21 -1.67 -13.12
N GLU A 42 -16.61 -0.59 -13.79
CA GLU A 42 -17.99 -0.08 -13.80
C GLU A 42 -19.00 -1.14 -14.29
N GLN A 43 -18.64 -1.89 -15.32
CA GLN A 43 -19.44 -3.02 -15.81
C GLN A 43 -19.58 -4.14 -14.79
N THR A 44 -18.50 -4.48 -14.07
CA THR A 44 -18.51 -5.52 -13.04
C THR A 44 -19.38 -5.11 -11.85
N LEU A 45 -19.38 -3.82 -11.52
CA LEU A 45 -20.18 -3.25 -10.44
C LEU A 45 -21.61 -2.88 -10.86
N ALA A 46 -21.92 -2.99 -12.16
CA ALA A 46 -23.16 -2.50 -12.77
C ALA A 46 -23.51 -1.04 -12.39
N ALA A 47 -22.49 -0.20 -12.17
CA ALA A 47 -22.65 1.17 -11.71
C ALA A 47 -21.54 2.07 -12.26
N PRO A 48 -21.87 3.30 -12.73
CA PRO A 48 -20.86 4.28 -13.11
C PRO A 48 -20.13 4.79 -11.86
N LEU A 49 -18.83 4.97 -11.94
CA LEU A 49 -18.00 5.47 -10.84
C LEU A 49 -17.64 6.95 -11.00
N PHE A 50 -17.66 7.44 -12.25
CA PHE A 50 -17.38 8.83 -12.57
C PHE A 50 -18.49 9.45 -13.42
N GLU A 51 -18.85 10.69 -13.08
CA GLU A 51 -19.57 11.60 -13.97
C GLU A 51 -18.53 12.38 -14.77
N ARG A 52 -18.68 12.38 -16.10
CA ARG A 52 -17.75 13.06 -17.00
C ARG A 52 -18.50 14.07 -17.84
N THR A 53 -18.12 15.33 -17.71
CA THR A 53 -18.43 16.36 -18.70
C THR A 53 -17.19 16.63 -19.55
N THR A 54 -17.30 17.48 -20.57
CA THR A 54 -16.13 17.94 -21.34
C THR A 54 -15.13 18.76 -20.52
N ARG A 55 -15.52 19.23 -19.33
CA ARG A 55 -14.70 20.14 -18.51
C ARG A 55 -14.37 19.61 -17.12
N THR A 56 -15.17 18.69 -16.59
CA THR A 56 -15.03 18.17 -15.22
C THR A 56 -15.18 16.67 -15.16
N VAL A 57 -14.44 16.06 -14.23
CA VAL A 57 -14.57 14.65 -13.84
C VAL A 57 -14.86 14.65 -12.36
N GLU A 58 -15.97 14.01 -11.97
CA GLU A 58 -16.41 13.93 -10.59
C GLU A 58 -16.80 12.50 -10.25
N LEU A 59 -16.75 12.15 -8.96
CA LEU A 59 -17.22 10.85 -8.50
C LEU A 59 -18.74 10.83 -8.46
N THR A 60 -19.34 9.72 -8.91
CA THR A 60 -20.75 9.42 -8.62
C THR A 60 -20.91 9.05 -7.14
N ASP A 61 -22.15 8.90 -6.68
CA ASP A 61 -22.40 8.34 -5.34
C ASP A 61 -21.85 6.91 -5.18
N ALA A 62 -21.90 6.10 -6.24
CA ALA A 62 -21.30 4.77 -6.23
C ALA A 62 -19.76 4.86 -6.13
N GLY A 63 -19.13 5.79 -6.87
CA GLY A 63 -17.71 6.09 -6.77
C GLY A 63 -17.31 6.52 -5.35
N ARG A 64 -18.05 7.46 -4.76
CA ARG A 64 -17.80 7.94 -3.38
C ARG A 64 -17.86 6.80 -2.36
N ARG A 65 -18.86 5.91 -2.45
CA ARG A 65 -18.98 4.74 -1.57
C ARG A 65 -17.88 3.71 -1.79
N LEU A 66 -17.47 3.49 -3.05
CA LEU A 66 -16.46 2.51 -3.38
C LEU A 66 -15.04 2.94 -2.98
N LEU A 67 -14.74 4.24 -3.06
CA LEU A 67 -13.39 4.78 -2.86
C LEU A 67 -12.67 4.28 -1.60
N PRO A 68 -13.24 4.36 -0.37
CA PRO A 68 -12.54 3.87 0.82
C PRO A 68 -12.20 2.37 0.72
N HIS A 69 -13.14 1.55 0.23
CA HIS A 69 -12.93 0.11 0.07
C HIS A 69 -11.90 -0.23 -1.02
N ALA A 70 -11.86 0.55 -2.10
CA ALA A 70 -10.88 0.38 -3.16
C ALA A 70 -9.46 0.70 -2.67
N VAL A 71 -9.30 1.75 -1.86
CA VAL A 71 -8.02 2.10 -1.23
C VAL A 71 -7.55 0.98 -0.29
N GLU A 72 -8.44 0.45 0.53
CA GLU A 72 -8.14 -0.68 1.44
C GLU A 72 -7.73 -1.93 0.67
N ALA A 73 -8.47 -2.30 -0.37
CA ALA A 73 -8.19 -3.48 -1.19
C ALA A 73 -6.84 -3.38 -1.90
N VAL A 74 -6.53 -2.22 -2.50
CA VAL A 74 -5.22 -1.96 -3.12
C VAL A 74 -4.10 -2.04 -2.09
N SER A 75 -4.30 -1.46 -0.91
CA SER A 75 -3.32 -1.50 0.18
C SER A 75 -3.09 -2.91 0.72
N ALA A 76 -4.14 -3.72 0.84
CA ALA A 76 -4.06 -5.11 1.25
C ALA A 76 -3.30 -5.95 0.21
N PHE A 77 -3.58 -5.75 -1.07
CA PHE A 77 -2.83 -6.38 -2.14
C PHE A 77 -1.35 -5.97 -2.13
N ASP A 78 -1.05 -4.69 -1.91
CA ASP A 78 0.33 -4.21 -1.78
C ASP A 78 1.08 -4.83 -0.59
N ARG A 79 0.38 -5.12 0.52
CA ARG A 79 0.97 -5.89 1.64
C ARG A 79 1.23 -7.34 1.23
N ALA A 80 0.29 -7.99 0.58
CA ALA A 80 0.42 -9.39 0.15
C ALA A 80 1.55 -9.58 -0.88
N VAL A 81 1.71 -8.66 -1.83
CA VAL A 81 2.82 -8.70 -2.79
C VAL A 81 4.16 -8.50 -2.08
N ARG A 82 4.23 -7.60 -1.09
CA ARG A 82 5.45 -7.41 -0.30
C ARG A 82 5.80 -8.64 0.53
N SER A 83 4.82 -9.29 1.17
CA SER A 83 5.08 -10.52 1.93
C SER A 83 5.56 -11.67 1.04
N GLY A 84 5.02 -11.80 -0.18
CA GLY A 84 5.48 -12.85 -1.12
C GLY A 84 6.88 -12.58 -1.71
N ARG A 85 7.33 -11.33 -1.74
CA ARG A 85 8.69 -10.94 -2.16
C ARG A 85 9.72 -11.05 -1.04
N ALA A 86 9.28 -10.94 0.21
CA ALA A 86 10.09 -11.26 1.38
C ALA A 86 10.25 -12.78 1.46
N VAL A 87 11.09 -13.33 0.61
CA VAL A 87 11.67 -14.65 0.83
C VAL A 87 12.61 -14.51 2.03
N ASP A 88 12.52 -15.42 2.99
CA ASP A 88 13.25 -15.50 4.26
C ASP A 88 14.77 -15.27 4.14
N GLU A 89 15.22 -14.03 4.01
CA GLU A 89 16.56 -13.68 4.48
C GLU A 89 16.37 -13.05 5.87
N PRO A 90 16.59 -13.82 6.95
CA PRO A 90 16.38 -13.31 8.29
C PRO A 90 17.26 -12.08 8.47
N LEU A 91 16.62 -10.95 8.77
CA LEU A 91 17.25 -9.68 9.07
C LEU A 91 18.23 -9.91 10.23
N ARG A 92 19.54 -9.99 9.92
CA ARG A 92 20.59 -10.06 10.92
C ARG A 92 20.73 -8.70 11.57
N VAL A 93 20.20 -8.58 12.78
CA VAL A 93 20.42 -7.42 13.64
C VAL A 93 21.54 -7.79 14.61
N ASP A 94 22.75 -7.28 14.37
CA ASP A 94 23.81 -7.33 15.38
C ASP A 94 23.49 -6.31 16.47
N VAL A 95 23.19 -6.80 17.66
CA VAL A 95 23.04 -5.95 18.85
C VAL A 95 24.43 -5.59 19.34
N TYR A 96 24.90 -4.37 19.01
CA TYR A 96 26.07 -3.80 19.67
C TYR A 96 25.66 -3.39 21.09
N ASP A 97 26.02 -4.20 22.09
CA ASP A 97 26.00 -3.77 23.49
C ASP A 97 27.28 -2.95 23.76
N GLU A 98 27.11 -1.67 24.09
CA GLU A 98 28.21 -0.74 24.38
C GLU A 98 28.93 -1.05 25.71
N ARG A 99 28.53 -2.11 26.42
CA ARG A 99 29.15 -2.56 27.68
C ARG A 99 29.88 -3.89 27.54
N ARG A 100 31.05 -3.89 26.87
CA ARG A 100 32.35 -4.43 27.36
C ARG A 100 33.40 -4.55 26.24
N LEU A 101 34.59 -4.02 26.54
CA LEU A 101 35.86 -4.09 25.81
C LEU A 101 36.24 -5.49 25.27
N ALA A 102 36.56 -5.57 23.97
CA ALA A 102 37.81 -6.08 23.35
C ALA A 102 37.54 -6.49 21.88
N PRO A 103 38.49 -6.29 20.92
CA PRO A 103 38.32 -6.81 19.57
C PRO A 103 38.35 -8.34 19.59
N ALA A 104 37.21 -8.98 19.33
CA ALA A 104 37.14 -10.41 19.08
C ALA A 104 37.87 -10.71 17.76
N GLN A 105 38.93 -11.52 17.84
CA GLN A 105 39.57 -12.11 16.66
C GLN A 105 38.52 -12.99 15.94
N PRO A 106 38.34 -12.87 14.61
CA PRO A 106 37.30 -13.64 13.93
C PRO A 106 37.62 -15.13 14.02
N ALA A 107 36.74 -15.90 14.67
CA ALA A 107 36.80 -17.35 14.66
C ALA A 107 36.50 -17.87 13.23
N PRO A 108 37.21 -18.91 12.73
CA PRO A 108 36.88 -19.52 11.45
C PRO A 108 35.47 -20.14 11.49
N PRO A 109 34.74 -20.19 10.36
CA PRO A 109 33.36 -20.64 10.35
C PRO A 109 33.26 -22.13 10.72
N ALA A 110 32.57 -22.42 11.83
CA ALA A 110 32.10 -23.76 12.12
C ALA A 110 30.85 -24.05 11.26
N PRO A 111 30.79 -25.18 10.55
CA PRO A 111 29.61 -25.54 9.79
C PRO A 111 28.52 -26.07 10.75
N HIS A 112 27.25 -25.71 10.44
CA HIS A 112 25.99 -26.24 10.98
C HIS A 112 25.72 -26.19 12.51
N ALA A 113 25.12 -25.09 12.96
CA ALA A 113 24.21 -25.09 14.12
C ALA A 113 23.07 -24.08 13.91
N VAL A 114 21.88 -24.57 13.56
CA VAL A 114 20.63 -23.80 13.58
C VAL A 114 20.06 -23.90 14.98
N ALA A 115 20.02 -22.80 15.73
CA ALA A 115 19.31 -22.74 17.00
C ALA A 115 17.89 -22.20 16.75
N THR A 116 16.91 -23.09 16.75
CA THR A 116 15.49 -22.73 16.76
C THR A 116 15.09 -22.26 18.16
N ALA A 117 14.85 -20.96 18.32
CA ALA A 117 14.22 -20.42 19.51
C ALA A 117 12.70 -20.60 19.39
N ALA A 118 12.20 -21.72 19.92
CA ALA A 118 10.79 -21.86 20.27
C ALA A 118 10.51 -21.15 21.60
N ASP A 119 9.38 -20.45 21.64
CA ASP A 119 8.70 -19.88 22.82
C ASP A 119 9.40 -18.76 23.60
N ALA A 120 9.06 -17.51 23.25
CA ALA A 120 8.84 -16.46 24.24
C ALA A 120 7.76 -15.48 23.76
N HIS A 121 6.72 -15.35 24.56
CA HIS A 121 5.55 -14.51 24.32
C HIS A 121 5.74 -13.11 24.94
N ALA A 122 5.45 -12.07 24.14
CA ALA A 122 5.10 -10.68 24.48
C ALA A 122 6.21 -9.68 24.92
N PRO A 123 5.96 -8.35 24.87
CA PRO A 123 5.59 -7.56 23.69
C PRO A 123 6.51 -6.32 23.57
N PHE A 124 7.24 -6.15 22.47
CA PHE A 124 7.95 -4.89 22.22
C PHE A 124 7.20 -4.08 21.16
N ALA A 125 6.59 -3.01 21.64
CA ALA A 125 6.03 -1.96 20.81
C ALA A 125 7.16 -1.33 19.98
N VAL A 126 7.20 -1.67 18.69
CA VAL A 126 7.99 -0.92 17.72
C VAL A 126 7.26 0.38 17.44
N ARG A 127 7.77 1.47 18.01
CA ARG A 127 7.36 2.83 17.66
C ARG A 127 7.90 3.14 16.26
N PRO A 128 7.09 3.43 15.23
CA PRO A 128 7.64 3.79 13.94
C PRO A 128 8.33 5.16 14.05
N ALA A 129 9.64 5.15 13.79
CA ALA A 129 10.44 6.34 13.64
C ALA A 129 10.16 6.99 12.27
N GLY A 130 10.05 8.32 12.27
CA GLY A 130 10.48 9.15 11.15
C GLY A 130 9.62 9.13 9.90
N VAL A 131 8.76 10.13 9.81
CA VAL A 131 8.17 10.68 8.58
C VAL A 131 9.26 10.91 7.51
N ASP A 132 9.06 10.34 6.32
CA ASP A 132 9.83 10.68 5.12
C ASP A 132 9.27 12.00 4.51
N PRO A 133 10.08 13.05 4.30
CA PRO A 133 9.64 14.40 3.93
C PRO A 133 9.13 14.56 2.48
N GLY A 134 8.80 13.49 1.75
CA GLY A 134 8.19 13.56 0.42
C GLY A 134 6.65 13.63 0.40
N ASN A 135 6.00 13.74 1.56
CA ASN A 135 4.62 13.32 1.73
C ASN A 135 3.54 14.39 1.35
N ARG A 136 3.04 14.32 0.11
CA ARG A 136 1.85 15.08 -0.37
C ARG A 136 0.49 14.55 0.16
N SER A 137 0.46 13.70 1.20
CA SER A 137 -0.79 13.13 1.75
C SER A 137 -1.52 14.01 2.78
N ALA A 138 -1.20 15.31 2.84
CA ALA A 138 -1.89 16.26 3.71
C ALA A 138 -3.42 16.35 3.48
N ILE A 139 -3.93 15.84 2.34
CA ILE A 139 -5.38 15.82 2.06
C ILE A 139 -6.08 14.55 2.58
N LEU A 140 -5.39 13.40 2.67
CA LEU A 140 -6.00 12.14 3.13
C LEU A 140 -5.95 11.97 4.66
N ALA A 141 -5.03 12.64 5.35
CA ALA A 141 -4.97 12.64 6.82
C ALA A 141 -6.16 13.37 7.47
N ALA A 142 -6.83 14.28 6.75
CA ALA A 142 -7.91 15.10 7.29
C ALA A 142 -9.30 14.40 7.30
N LEU A 143 -9.49 13.32 6.54
CA LEU A 143 -10.81 12.67 6.43
C LEU A 143 -11.01 11.52 7.43
N ASN A 144 -9.96 11.06 8.12
CA ASN A 144 -10.04 9.91 9.03
C ASN A 144 -10.13 10.28 10.53
N SER A 145 -10.44 11.54 10.88
CA SER A 145 -10.54 12.00 12.27
C SER A 145 -11.99 12.18 12.78
N GLY A 146 -13.01 11.70 12.04
CA GLY A 146 -14.42 12.07 12.30
C GLY A 146 -15.43 10.96 12.60
N TYR A 147 -15.03 9.69 12.73
CA TYR A 147 -16.00 8.61 12.99
C TYR A 147 -15.47 7.61 14.02
N ALA A 148 -15.59 7.95 15.31
CA ALA A 148 -15.68 6.97 16.41
C ALA A 148 -16.07 7.68 17.72
N ASP A 149 -17.30 8.19 17.82
CA ASP A 149 -18.02 8.22 19.09
C ASP A 149 -19.53 8.32 18.86
N ARG A 150 -20.23 7.18 18.97
CA ARG A 150 -21.64 7.02 19.39
C ARG A 150 -22.09 5.57 19.28
#